data_AF-A0A0X8JQF3-F1
#
_entry.id   AF-A0A0X8JQF3-F1
#
_cell.length_a   1.000
_cell.length_b   1.000
_cell.length_c   1.000
_cell.angle_alpha   90.00
_cell.angle_beta   90.00
_cell.angle_gamma   90.00
#
_symmetry.space_group_name_H-M   'P 1'
#
loop_
_entity.id
_entity.type
_entity.pdbx_description
1 polymer ?
#
loop_
_entity_poly.entity_id
_entity_poly.type
_entity_poly.pdbx_seq_one_letter_code
_entity_poly.pdbx_strand_id
1 'polypeptide(L)'
;MRHTSPGFTLVELLIVIAIIGILAVIALPQMTKYKRTALLAQAESDLRNCMTEATAQKITNGTNSLDCSVISGNRLHCTVTTLAGSGLISLTSPCSNIYDGLTISCNVTNNVGSCQF
;
A
#
# COMPACT_ATOMS: atom_id res chain seq x y z
N MET A 1 28.76 -52.23 -8.45
CA MET A 1 29.55 -51.07 -8.93
C MET A 1 29.27 -49.92 -7.97
N ARG A 2 30.24 -49.54 -7.14
CA ARG A 2 30.05 -48.57 -6.05
C ARG A 2 30.29 -47.17 -6.64
N HIS A 3 29.23 -46.40 -6.78
CA HIS A 3 29.26 -45.03 -7.27
C HIS A 3 29.92 -44.16 -6.18
N THR A 4 31.13 -43.66 -6.42
CA THR A 4 31.71 -42.59 -5.60
C THR A 4 30.87 -41.34 -5.84
N SER A 5 30.10 -40.93 -4.85
CA SER A 5 29.41 -39.64 -4.89
C SER A 5 30.46 -38.53 -4.89
N PRO A 6 30.46 -37.60 -5.87
CA PRO A 6 31.35 -36.46 -5.84
C PRO A 6 31.04 -35.62 -4.61
N GLY A 7 32.04 -35.38 -3.76
CA GLY A 7 31.94 -34.52 -2.59
C GLY A 7 31.99 -33.05 -3.00
N PHE A 8 31.16 -32.22 -2.37
CA PHE A 8 31.15 -30.77 -2.56
C PHE A 8 32.42 -30.15 -1.97
N THR A 9 33.12 -29.28 -2.70
CA THR A 9 34.32 -28.63 -2.19
C THR A 9 33.97 -27.41 -1.33
N LEU A 10 34.77 -27.14 -0.29
CA LEU A 10 34.60 -25.94 0.54
C LEU A 10 34.77 -24.65 -0.28
N VAL A 11 35.59 -24.71 -1.33
CA VAL A 11 35.80 -23.58 -2.25
C VAL A 11 34.55 -23.30 -3.09
N GLU A 12 33.86 -24.34 -3.56
CA GLU A 12 32.56 -24.17 -4.24
C GLU A 12 31.54 -23.52 -3.31
N LEU A 13 31.49 -23.92 -2.04
CA LEU A 13 30.58 -23.28 -1.07
C LEU A 13 30.89 -21.79 -0.88
N LEU A 14 32.18 -21.46 -0.78
CA LEU A 14 32.64 -20.10 -0.50
C LEU A 14 32.33 -19.14 -1.66
N ILE A 15 32.49 -19.60 -2.90
CA ILE A 15 32.16 -18.79 -4.08
C ILE A 15 30.64 -18.56 -4.17
N VAL A 16 29.82 -19.57 -3.84
CA VAL A 16 28.36 -19.45 -3.85
C VAL A 16 27.88 -18.40 -2.85
N ILE A 17 28.37 -18.42 -1.61
CA ILE A 17 27.97 -17.40 -0.61
C ILE A 17 28.44 -15.99 -1.00
N ALA A 18 29.60 -15.87 -1.64
CA ALA A 18 30.11 -14.58 -2.11
C ALA A 18 29.19 -13.99 -3.20
N ILE A 19 28.76 -14.83 -4.16
CA ILE A 19 27.83 -14.41 -5.22
C ILE A 19 26.45 -14.05 -4.64
N ILE A 20 25.90 -14.86 -3.73
CA ILE A 20 24.61 -14.57 -3.07
C ILE A 20 24.69 -13.25 -2.29
N GLY A 21 25.82 -12.97 -1.62
CA GLY A 21 26.04 -11.71 -0.90
C GLY A 21 25.95 -10.48 -1.82
N ILE A 22 26.57 -10.54 -3.00
CA ILE A 22 26.51 -9.45 -3.99
C ILE A 22 25.08 -9.26 -4.51
N LEU A 23 24.39 -10.35 -4.83
CA LEU A 23 23.00 -10.30 -5.33
C LEU A 23 22.04 -9.72 -4.28
N ALA A 24 22.21 -10.09 -3.01
CA ALA A 24 21.35 -9.61 -1.92
C ALA A 24 21.42 -8.09 -1.74
N VAL A 25 22.61 -7.50 -1.83
CA VAL A 25 22.81 -6.05 -1.69
C VAL A 25 22.07 -5.26 -2.77
N ILE A 26 21.99 -5.77 -4.00
CA ILE A 26 21.30 -5.11 -5.11
C ILE A 26 19.77 -5.28 -4.99
N ALA A 27 19.30 -6.45 -4.58
CA ALA A 27 17.88 -6.79 -4.55
C ALA A 27 17.10 -6.05 -3.44
N LEU A 28 17.69 -5.93 -2.24
CA LEU A 28 17.04 -5.32 -1.07
C LEU A 28 16.52 -3.87 -1.28
N PRO A 29 17.32 -2.91 -1.79
CA PRO A 29 16.86 -1.53 -1.96
C PRO A 29 15.80 -1.38 -3.07
N GLN A 30 15.76 -2.29 -4.04
CA GLN A 30 14.72 -2.27 -5.07
C GLN A 30 13.38 -2.72 -4.49
N MET A 31 13.40 -3.79 -3.68
CA MET A 31 12.19 -4.37 -3.10
C MET A 31 11.43 -3.37 -2.21
N THR A 32 12.11 -2.48 -1.48
CA THR A 32 11.46 -1.45 -0.67
C THR A 32 10.71 -0.41 -1.53
N LYS A 33 11.29 0.01 -2.66
CA LYS A 33 10.62 0.93 -3.60
C LYS A 33 9.39 0.30 -4.23
N TYR A 34 9.48 -0.97 -4.65
CA TYR A 34 8.33 -1.69 -5.21
C TYR A 34 7.17 -1.81 -4.21
N LYS A 35 7.47 -2.19 -2.96
CA LYS A 35 6.46 -2.22 -1.88
C LYS A 35 5.80 -0.86 -1.70
N ARG A 36 6.58 0.22 -1.67
CA ARG A 36 6.07 1.59 -1.53
C ARG A 36 5.11 1.95 -2.66
N THR A 37 5.50 1.77 -3.92
CA THR A 37 4.61 2.07 -5.05
C THR A 37 3.34 1.21 -5.04
N ALA A 38 3.47 -0.08 -4.70
CA ALA A 38 2.32 -0.98 -4.60
C ALA A 38 1.34 -0.53 -3.50
N LEU A 39 1.85 -0.07 -2.35
CA LEU A 39 1.02 0.45 -1.26
C LEU A 39 0.30 1.75 -1.63
N LEU A 40 0.95 2.68 -2.32
CA LEU A 40 0.28 3.89 -2.81
C LEU A 40 -0.84 3.54 -3.79
N ALA A 41 -0.55 2.66 -4.75
CA ALA A 41 -1.55 2.22 -5.73
C ALA A 41 -2.75 1.54 -5.05
N GLN A 42 -2.51 0.73 -4.01
CA GLN A 42 -3.56 0.13 -3.20
C GLN A 42 -4.37 1.19 -2.45
N ALA A 43 -3.71 2.11 -1.76
CA ALA A 43 -4.38 3.17 -0.99
C ALA A 43 -5.24 4.07 -1.90
N GLU A 44 -4.75 4.45 -3.07
CA GLU A 44 -5.52 5.24 -4.04
C GLU A 44 -6.72 4.47 -4.59
N SER A 45 -6.57 3.18 -4.86
CA SER A 45 -7.67 2.32 -5.30
C SER A 45 -8.75 2.19 -4.21
N ASP A 46 -8.34 1.91 -2.97
CA ASP A 46 -9.26 1.77 -1.84
C ASP A 46 -9.99 3.09 -1.56
N LEU A 47 -9.28 4.22 -1.60
CA LEU A 47 -9.88 5.54 -1.45
C LEU A 47 -10.93 5.84 -2.54
N ARG A 48 -10.67 5.45 -3.80
CA ARG A 48 -11.65 5.59 -4.88
C ARG A 48 -12.89 4.74 -4.65
N ASN A 49 -12.71 3.52 -4.14
CA ASN A 49 -13.82 2.67 -3.74
C ASN A 49 -14.62 3.33 -2.60
N CYS A 50 -13.95 3.88 -1.59
CA CYS A 50 -14.62 4.62 -0.52
C CYS A 50 -15.44 5.82 -1.01
N MET A 51 -14.89 6.62 -1.93
CA MET A 51 -15.61 7.76 -2.51
C MET A 51 -16.87 7.31 -3.27
N THR A 52 -16.76 6.22 -4.01
CA THR A 52 -17.88 5.62 -4.74
C THR A 52 -18.94 5.06 -3.78
N GLU A 53 -18.52 4.41 -2.70
CA GLU A 53 -19.43 3.92 -1.67
C GLU A 53 -20.11 5.06 -0.91
N ALA A 54 -19.37 6.11 -0.54
CA ALA A 54 -19.92 7.28 0.16
C ALA A 54 -21.01 7.97 -0.68
N THR A 55 -20.80 8.09 -2.00
CA THR A 55 -21.81 8.65 -2.91
C THR A 55 -23.01 7.73 -3.08
N ALA A 56 -22.81 6.42 -3.16
CA ALA A 56 -23.91 5.45 -3.19
C ALA A 56 -24.74 5.49 -1.90
N GLN A 57 -24.10 5.48 -0.73
CA GLN A 57 -24.78 5.54 0.56
C GLN A 57 -25.54 6.85 0.78
N LYS A 58 -25.01 7.97 0.27
CA LYS A 58 -25.75 9.24 0.27
C LYS A 58 -27.08 9.13 -0.48
N ILE A 59 -27.09 8.43 -1.61
CA ILE A 59 -28.30 8.23 -2.43
C ILE A 59 -29.26 7.24 -1.75
N THR A 60 -28.74 6.16 -1.17
CA THR A 60 -29.57 5.09 -0.59
C THR A 60 -30.11 5.44 0.80
N ASN A 61 -29.25 5.95 1.69
CA ASN A 61 -29.54 6.13 3.11
C ASN A 61 -29.52 7.60 3.55
N GLY A 62 -29.19 8.55 2.67
CA GLY A 62 -29.05 9.96 3.03
C GLY A 62 -27.86 10.29 3.92
N THR A 63 -26.94 9.33 4.12
CA THR A 63 -25.72 9.53 4.92
C THR A 63 -24.71 10.36 4.16
N ASN A 64 -24.26 11.46 4.77
CA ASN A 64 -23.29 12.35 4.14
C ASN A 64 -21.84 11.97 4.43
N SER A 65 -21.61 11.03 5.35
CA SER A 65 -20.29 10.64 5.82
C SER A 65 -20.18 9.12 5.87
N LEU A 66 -19.06 8.60 5.39
CA LEU A 66 -18.71 7.18 5.44
C LEU A 66 -17.31 7.07 6.02
N ASP A 67 -17.15 6.26 7.05
CA ASP A 67 -15.83 5.82 7.50
C ASP A 67 -15.41 4.60 6.70
N CYS A 68 -14.22 4.62 6.12
CA CYS A 68 -13.73 3.52 5.32
C CYS A 68 -12.25 3.21 5.62
N SER A 69 -11.87 1.95 5.44
CA SER A 69 -10.48 1.52 5.54
C SER A 69 -9.79 1.67 4.18
N VAL A 70 -8.82 2.55 4.10
CA VAL A 70 -7.90 2.69 2.98
C VAL A 70 -6.66 1.89 3.33
N ILE A 71 -6.30 0.83 2.59
CA ILE A 71 -5.34 -0.22 2.98
C ILE A 71 -5.94 -1.25 3.95
N SER A 72 -5.89 -2.52 3.53
CA SER A 72 -6.39 -3.68 4.30
C SER A 72 -5.64 -3.86 5.64
N GLY A 73 -6.37 -4.33 6.66
CA GLY A 73 -5.85 -4.55 8.01
C GLY A 73 -6.18 -3.46 9.03
N ASN A 74 -7.15 -2.58 8.73
CA ASN A 74 -7.70 -1.59 9.67
C ASN A 74 -6.67 -0.56 10.17
N ARG A 75 -5.69 -0.21 9.32
CA ARG A 75 -4.53 0.62 9.71
C ARG A 75 -4.62 2.06 9.23
N LEU A 76 -5.50 2.38 8.30
CA LEU A 76 -5.71 3.73 7.80
C LEU A 76 -7.21 3.95 7.56
N HIS A 77 -7.85 4.63 8.49
CA HIS A 77 -9.26 5.01 8.40
C HIS A 77 -9.39 6.41 7.83
N CYS A 78 -10.32 6.53 6.90
CA CYS A 78 -10.63 7.75 6.19
C CYS A 78 -12.13 8.01 6.29
N THR A 79 -12.48 9.16 6.86
CA THR A 79 -13.87 9.60 6.87
C THR A 79 -14.11 10.45 5.64
N VAL A 80 -14.82 9.87 4.68
CA VAL A 80 -15.23 10.52 3.44
C VAL A 80 -16.55 11.23 3.67
N THR A 81 -16.57 12.54 3.48
CA THR A 81 -17.77 13.36 3.64
C THR A 81 -18.15 13.99 2.31
N THR A 82 -19.38 13.71 1.86
CA THR A 82 -20.02 14.39 0.73
C THR A 82 -20.63 15.70 1.20
N LEU A 83 -20.27 16.81 0.56
CA LEU A 83 -20.85 18.11 0.89
C LEU A 83 -22.26 18.21 0.29
N ALA A 84 -23.22 18.62 1.13
CA ALA A 84 -24.57 18.92 0.67
C ALA A 84 -24.55 20.11 -0.29
N GLY A 85 -25.34 20.04 -1.36
CA GLY A 85 -25.53 21.13 -2.32
C GLY A 85 -24.43 21.32 -3.39
N SER A 86 -23.21 20.83 -3.20
CA SER A 86 -22.10 21.02 -4.15
C SER A 86 -21.66 19.76 -4.90
N GLY A 87 -22.06 18.57 -4.43
CA GLY A 87 -21.62 17.30 -5.01
C GLY A 87 -20.13 16.99 -4.82
N LEU A 88 -19.42 17.83 -4.05
CA LEU A 88 -18.01 17.65 -3.75
C LEU A 88 -17.82 16.62 -2.64
N ILE A 89 -16.67 15.94 -2.67
CA ILE A 89 -16.23 15.01 -1.64
C ILE A 89 -15.01 15.61 -0.94
N SER A 90 -14.94 15.41 0.38
CA SER A 90 -13.86 15.85 1.25
C SER A 90 -13.48 14.75 2.25
N LEU A 91 -12.30 14.86 2.84
CA LEU A 91 -11.86 14.01 3.95
C LEU A 91 -11.82 14.86 5.22
N THR A 92 -12.43 14.37 6.30
CA THR A 92 -12.63 15.15 7.55
C THR A 92 -11.86 14.64 8.76
N SER A 93 -11.24 13.46 8.67
CA SER A 93 -10.36 12.88 9.70
C SER A 93 -8.95 12.72 9.16
N PRO A 94 -7.91 12.52 10.01
CA PRO A 94 -6.57 12.27 9.50
C PRO A 94 -6.58 10.96 8.71
N CYS A 95 -6.71 11.11 7.40
CA CYS A 95 -6.39 10.08 6.41
C CYS A 95 -4.89 9.87 6.37
N SER A 96 -4.26 9.69 7.52
CA SER A 96 -2.84 9.52 7.66
C SER A 96 -2.47 8.54 8.76
N ASN A 97 -1.67 7.53 8.44
CA ASN A 97 -1.19 6.53 9.39
C ASN A 97 0.21 6.03 9.03
N ILE A 98 0.87 5.39 9.99
CA ILE A 98 2.20 4.82 9.81
C ILE A 98 2.08 3.35 9.38
N TYR A 99 2.68 3.02 8.24
CA TYR A 99 2.76 1.68 7.68
C TYR A 99 4.20 1.35 7.30
N ASP A 100 4.76 0.25 7.82
CA ASP A 100 6.14 -0.20 7.52
C ASP A 100 7.21 0.89 7.78
N GLY A 101 6.99 1.73 8.81
CA GLY A 101 7.87 2.85 9.18
C GLY A 101 7.67 4.13 8.35
N LEU A 102 6.61 4.18 7.55
CA LEU A 102 6.33 5.28 6.62
C LEU A 102 4.96 5.87 6.88
N THR A 103 4.88 7.20 6.97
CA THR A 103 3.59 7.89 7.02
C THR A 103 2.96 7.82 5.63
N ILE A 104 1.71 7.40 5.54
CA ILE A 104 0.90 7.53 4.33
C ILE A 104 -0.13 8.59 4.64
N SER A 105 -0.37 9.52 3.73
CA SER A 105 -1.42 10.53 3.84
C SER A 105 -2.24 10.59 2.55
N CYS A 106 -3.55 10.55 2.67
CA CYS A 106 -4.48 10.69 1.56
C CYS A 106 -5.26 12.00 1.62
N ASN A 107 -5.58 12.55 0.46
CA ASN A 107 -6.38 13.75 0.30
C ASN A 107 -7.39 13.56 -0.85
N VAL A 108 -8.47 14.33 -0.83
CA VAL A 108 -9.43 14.45 -1.93
C VAL A 108 -9.52 15.91 -2.33
N THR A 109 -9.21 16.21 -3.60
CA THR A 109 -9.32 17.55 -4.17
C THR A 109 -10.14 17.47 -5.45
N ASN A 110 -11.17 18.31 -5.59
CA ASN A 110 -12.07 18.29 -6.77
C ASN A 110 -12.58 16.88 -7.11
N ASN A 111 -12.98 16.11 -6.08
CA ASN A 111 -13.47 14.74 -6.23
C ASN A 111 -12.41 13.72 -6.74
N VAL A 112 -11.12 14.09 -6.71
CA VAL A 112 -10.01 13.21 -7.04
C VAL A 112 -9.25 12.88 -5.77
N GLY A 113 -9.25 11.60 -5.41
CA GLY A 113 -8.45 11.06 -4.30
C GLY A 113 -7.01 10.79 -4.73
N SER A 114 -6.05 11.22 -3.91
CA SER A 114 -4.62 10.93 -4.06
C SER A 114 -4.01 10.57 -2.71
N CYS A 115 -3.00 9.71 -2.73
CA CYS A 115 -2.25 9.32 -1.54
C CYS A 115 -0.75 9.48 -1.77
N GLN A 116 -0.03 9.90 -0.73
CA GLN A 116 1.41 10.08 -0.76
C GLN A 116 2.05 9.62 0.55
N PHE A 117 3.38 9.53 0.54
CA PHE A 117 4.18 9.24 1.73
C PHE A 117 4.68 10.50 2.42
#